data_AF-A0A2X2M0N6-F1
#
_entry.id   AF-A0A2X2M0N6-F1
#
_cell.length_a   1.000
_cell.length_b   1.000
_cell.length_c   1.000
_cell.angle_alpha   90.00
_cell.angle_beta   90.00
_cell.angle_gamma   90.00
#
_symmetry.space_group_name_H-M   'P 1'
#
loop_
_entity.id
_entity.type
_entity.pdbx_description
1 polymer ?
#
loop_
_entity_poly.entity_id
_entity_poly.type
_entity_poly.pdbx_seq_one_letter_code
_entity_poly.pdbx_strand_id
1 'polypeptide(L)'
;MIKYGNIYAQVYSDQQSKKVLSVRFLTKEMLADIEPYRLNSNSTSEEHNKRPVEQNPNQLISLYEVTNEMRKLKGLKPLKINSDLAHIASNNLYEATSNGSDSVEFTEDALRGQLDKNHVTYKTTAQNVGYAFNDVPTLIHSWMNSDIHRSRLLNSKYDEMGGDVMRDYYSLIFLEK
;
A
#
# COMPACT_ATOMS: atom_id res chain seq x y z
N MET A 1 1.09 9.76 18.00
CA MET A 1 1.09 8.64 18.95
C MET A 1 0.60 9.13 20.29
N ILE A 2 -0.32 8.42 20.95
CA ILE A 2 -0.90 8.81 22.25
C ILE A 2 -0.83 7.61 23.18
N LYS A 3 -0.40 7.80 24.43
CA LYS A 3 -0.39 6.75 25.46
C LYS A 3 -1.71 6.79 26.26
N TYR A 4 -2.38 5.64 26.38
CA TYR A 4 -3.59 5.46 27.19
C TYR A 4 -3.35 4.36 28.21
N GLY A 5 -3.06 4.73 29.46
CA GLY A 5 -2.66 3.76 30.49
C GLY A 5 -1.41 2.99 30.06
N ASN A 6 -1.54 1.68 29.88
CA ASN A 6 -0.43 0.77 29.52
C ASN A 6 -0.35 0.46 28.02
N ILE A 7 -1.25 1.01 27.20
CA ILE A 7 -1.27 0.82 25.74
C ILE A 7 -1.06 2.14 25.00
N TYR A 8 -0.86 2.04 23.70
CA TYR A 8 -0.67 3.17 22.79
C TYR A 8 -1.78 3.23 21.75
N ALA A 9 -2.00 4.41 21.18
CA ALA A 9 -2.92 4.66 20.09
C ALA A 9 -2.24 5.44 18.96
N GLN A 10 -2.28 4.88 17.76
CA GLN A 10 -2.02 5.58 16.50
C GLN A 10 -3.33 6.13 15.96
N VAL A 11 -3.45 7.46 15.89
CA VAL A 11 -4.62 8.15 15.34
C VAL A 11 -4.26 8.65 13.95
N TYR A 12 -4.77 7.98 12.92
CA TYR A 12 -4.52 8.32 11.52
C TYR A 12 -5.49 9.42 11.10
N SER A 13 -4.98 10.53 10.58
CA SER A 13 -5.79 11.67 10.13
C SER A 13 -5.51 11.98 8.67
N ASP A 14 -6.52 12.48 7.97
CA ASP A 14 -6.40 12.89 6.57
C ASP A 14 -5.74 14.27 6.48
N GLN A 15 -4.65 14.38 5.71
CA GLN A 15 -3.91 15.64 5.58
C GLN A 15 -4.78 16.79 5.06
N GLN A 16 -5.73 16.48 4.17
CA GLN A 16 -6.60 17.48 3.55
C GLN A 16 -7.77 17.87 4.46
N SER A 17 -8.59 16.91 4.90
CA SER A 17 -9.78 17.23 5.70
C SER A 17 -9.53 17.46 7.20
N LYS A 18 -8.33 17.14 7.70
CA LYS A 18 -7.95 17.21 9.13
C LYS A 18 -8.84 16.36 10.05
N LYS A 19 -9.58 15.40 9.50
CA LYS A 19 -10.43 14.47 10.26
C LYS A 19 -9.68 13.18 10.57
N VAL A 20 -10.01 12.57 11.71
CA VAL A 20 -9.58 11.21 12.04
C VAL A 20 -10.21 10.23 11.05
N LEU A 21 -9.38 9.37 10.47
CA LEU A 21 -9.78 8.29 9.55
C LEU A 21 -9.91 6.96 10.28
N SER A 22 -8.93 6.63 11.12
CA SER A 22 -8.88 5.36 11.84
C SER A 22 -7.99 5.47 13.07
N VAL A 23 -8.14 4.51 13.99
CA VAL A 23 -7.33 4.40 15.20
C VAL A 23 -6.84 2.97 15.36
N ARG A 24 -5.55 2.78 15.63
CA ARG A 24 -4.97 1.49 16.03
C ARG A 24 -4.51 1.58 17.48
N PHE A 25 -5.11 0.75 18.34
CA PHE A 25 -4.60 0.52 19.70
C PHE A 25 -3.62 -0.64 19.68
N LEU A 26 -2.48 -0.51 20.36
CA LEU A 26 -1.42 -1.50 20.36
C LEU A 26 -0.58 -1.44 21.64
N THR A 27 0.07 -2.56 21.98
CA THR A 27 1.04 -2.61 23.09
C THR A 27 2.36 -1.97 22.69
N LYS A 28 3.27 -1.77 23.65
CA LYS A 28 4.61 -1.23 23.36
C LYS A 28 5.46 -2.19 22.53
N GLU A 29 5.27 -3.49 22.71
CA GLU A 29 5.99 -4.55 22.01
C GLU A 29 5.58 -4.56 20.53
N MET A 30 4.27 -4.51 20.23
CA MET A 30 3.80 -4.37 18.85
C MET A 30 4.26 -3.04 18.22
N LEU A 31 4.35 -1.96 19.01
CA LEU A 31 4.85 -0.69 18.49
C LEU A 31 6.34 -0.74 18.12
N ALA A 32 7.14 -1.47 18.90
CA ALA A 32 8.55 -1.70 18.61
C ALA A 32 8.73 -2.58 17.36
N ASP A 33 7.99 -3.69 17.27
CA ASP A 33 8.03 -4.63 16.13
C ASP A 33 7.58 -3.97 14.80
N ILE A 34 6.54 -3.13 14.80
CA ILE A 34 6.10 -2.44 13.57
C ILE A 34 7.09 -1.36 13.15
N GLU A 35 7.73 -0.68 14.12
CA GLU A 35 8.58 0.50 13.91
C GLU A 35 7.98 1.56 12.94
N PRO A 36 6.76 2.10 13.20
CA PRO A 36 6.09 2.99 12.25
C PRO A 36 6.66 4.42 12.20
N TYR A 37 7.68 4.71 13.01
CA TYR A 37 8.37 6.01 13.07
C TYR A 37 9.87 5.78 13.15
N ARG A 38 10.63 6.71 12.57
CA ARG A 38 12.09 6.67 12.61
C ARG A 38 12.61 6.60 14.05
N LEU A 39 13.43 5.60 14.32
CA LEU A 39 14.16 5.45 15.58
C LEU A 39 15.23 6.53 15.77
N ASN A 40 15.52 6.84 17.03
CA ASN A 40 16.64 7.70 17.38
C ASN A 40 17.97 6.93 17.24
N SER A 41 19.09 7.64 17.12
CA SER A 41 20.42 7.06 16.89
C SER A 41 20.91 6.10 17.99
N ASN A 42 20.34 6.19 19.19
CA ASN A 42 20.66 5.32 20.33
C ASN A 42 19.74 4.08 20.45
N SER A 43 18.81 3.89 19.50
CA SER A 43 17.91 2.75 19.43
C SER A 43 18.29 1.84 18.27
N THR A 44 17.98 0.55 18.37
CA THR A 44 18.30 -0.46 17.35
C THR A 44 17.01 -1.10 16.88
N SER A 45 16.86 -1.26 15.57
CA SER A 45 15.71 -1.95 14.96
C SER A 45 15.71 -3.43 15.34
N GLU A 46 14.52 -4.02 15.50
CA GLU A 46 14.41 -5.43 15.82
C GLU A 46 14.80 -6.29 14.61
N GLU A 47 15.47 -7.42 14.86
CA GLU A 47 15.73 -8.40 13.82
C GLU A 47 14.48 -9.24 13.57
N HIS A 48 14.00 -9.25 12.33
CA HIS A 48 12.84 -10.05 11.95
C HIS A 48 13.28 -11.41 11.38
N ASN A 49 12.60 -12.46 11.84
CA ASN A 49 12.69 -13.77 11.22
C ASN A 49 12.09 -13.77 9.80
N LYS A 50 12.40 -14.80 9.02
CA LYS A 50 11.82 -14.99 7.69
C LYS A 50 10.30 -14.97 7.76
N ARG A 51 9.68 -14.14 6.91
CA ARG A 51 8.23 -14.07 6.75
C ARG A 51 7.63 -15.45 6.41
N PRO A 52 6.55 -15.90 7.08
CA PRO A 52 5.84 -17.11 6.70
C PRO A 52 5.17 -16.94 5.33
N VAL A 53 4.92 -18.05 4.62
CA VAL A 53 4.43 -18.03 3.23
C VAL A 53 3.06 -17.35 3.09
N GLU A 54 2.28 -17.36 4.16
CA GLU A 54 0.96 -16.77 4.26
C GLU A 54 0.98 -15.25 4.41
N GLN A 55 2.11 -14.65 4.83
CA GLN A 55 2.15 -13.23 5.16
C GLN A 55 1.87 -12.36 3.93
N ASN A 56 2.62 -12.54 2.85
CA ASN A 56 2.47 -11.74 1.62
C ASN A 56 1.04 -11.77 1.04
N PRO A 57 0.40 -12.93 0.81
CA PRO A 57 -0.96 -12.94 0.26
C PRO A 57 -1.99 -12.31 1.22
N ASN A 58 -1.86 -12.50 2.54
CA ASN A 58 -2.77 -11.87 3.50
C ASN A 58 -2.56 -10.35 3.62
N GLN A 59 -1.33 -9.86 3.45
CA GLN A 59 -1.03 -8.43 3.37
C GLN A 59 -1.62 -7.81 2.11
N LEU A 60 -1.62 -8.53 0.98
CA LEU A 60 -2.27 -8.09 -0.25
C LEU A 60 -3.80 -7.98 -0.08
N ILE A 61 -4.43 -8.97 0.56
CA ILE A 61 -5.87 -8.92 0.87
C ILE A 61 -6.17 -7.71 1.77
N SER A 62 -5.37 -7.53 2.83
CA SER A 62 -5.50 -6.38 3.74
C SER A 62 -5.32 -5.05 3.01
N LEU A 63 -4.42 -4.97 2.03
CA LEU A 63 -4.21 -3.78 1.20
C LEU A 63 -5.48 -3.39 0.42
N TYR A 64 -6.15 -4.37 -0.18
CA TYR A 64 -7.42 -4.16 -0.89
C TYR A 64 -8.53 -3.69 0.06
N GLU A 65 -8.68 -4.37 1.20
CA GLU A 65 -9.73 -4.09 2.18
C GLU A 65 -9.58 -2.68 2.76
N VAL A 66 -8.39 -2.33 3.23
CA VAL A 66 -8.13 -1.01 3.82
C VAL A 66 -8.24 0.09 2.77
N THR A 67 -7.83 -0.15 1.52
CA THR A 67 -8.06 0.79 0.40
C THR A 67 -9.55 1.08 0.23
N ASN A 68 -10.39 0.04 0.22
CA ASN A 68 -11.83 0.20 0.05
C ASN A 68 -12.52 0.83 1.27
N GLU A 69 -12.04 0.59 2.50
CA GLU A 69 -12.54 1.31 3.67
C GLU A 69 -12.19 2.81 3.60
N MET A 70 -10.99 3.19 3.14
CA MET A 70 -10.64 4.60 2.92
C MET A 70 -11.54 5.27 1.87
N ARG A 71 -11.86 4.55 0.78
CA ARG A 71 -12.80 5.03 -0.25
C ARG A 71 -14.20 5.21 0.29
N LYS A 72 -14.70 4.26 1.08
CA LYS A 72 -16.01 4.30 1.73
C LYS A 72 -16.15 5.48 2.69
N LEU A 73 -15.11 5.80 3.47
CA LEU A 73 -15.09 7.01 4.33
C LEU A 73 -15.24 8.31 3.54
N LYS A 74 -14.97 8.30 2.23
CA LYS A 74 -15.13 9.45 1.32
C LYS A 74 -16.39 9.35 0.45
N GLY A 75 -17.25 8.36 0.68
CA GLY A 75 -18.46 8.14 -0.11
C GLY A 75 -18.19 7.63 -1.54
N LEU A 76 -17.00 7.09 -1.79
CA LEU A 76 -16.62 6.54 -3.09
C LEU A 76 -17.00 5.05 -3.18
N LYS A 77 -17.31 4.60 -4.40
CA LYS A 77 -17.56 3.18 -4.66
C LYS A 77 -16.30 2.36 -4.39
N PRO A 78 -16.40 1.18 -3.76
CA PRO A 78 -15.26 0.27 -3.63
C PRO A 78 -14.81 -0.21 -5.01
N LEU A 79 -13.51 -0.42 -5.16
CA LEU A 79 -12.90 -0.99 -6.36
C LEU A 79 -13.06 -2.51 -6.33
N LYS A 80 -13.37 -3.08 -7.49
CA LYS A 80 -13.37 -4.54 -7.68
C LYS A 80 -11.94 -5.03 -7.84
N ILE A 81 -11.63 -6.18 -7.24
CA ILE A 81 -10.34 -6.82 -7.44
C ILE A 81 -10.34 -7.48 -8.82
N ASN A 82 -9.34 -7.18 -9.63
CA ASN A 82 -9.13 -7.75 -10.96
C ASN A 82 -7.85 -8.62 -10.95
N SER A 83 -7.98 -9.89 -11.32
CA SER A 83 -6.88 -10.86 -11.33
C SER A 83 -5.82 -10.56 -12.38
N ASP A 84 -6.18 -10.00 -13.53
CA ASP A 84 -5.24 -9.64 -14.59
C ASP A 84 -4.36 -8.48 -14.15
N LEU A 85 -4.94 -7.49 -13.46
CA LEU A 85 -4.18 -6.40 -12.83
C LEU A 85 -3.25 -6.91 -11.72
N ALA A 86 -3.69 -7.88 -10.91
CA ALA A 86 -2.83 -8.50 -9.90
C ALA A 86 -1.67 -9.28 -10.55
N HIS A 87 -1.94 -10.01 -11.64
CA HIS A 87 -0.90 -10.69 -12.41
C HIS A 87 0.12 -9.71 -13.00
N ILE A 88 -0.36 -8.59 -13.58
CA ILE A 88 0.49 -7.51 -14.09
C ILE A 88 1.32 -6.91 -12.95
N ALA A 89 0.71 -6.59 -11.80
CA ALA A 89 1.42 -6.04 -10.64
C ALA A 89 2.55 -6.96 -10.16
N SER A 90 2.31 -8.27 -10.08
CA SER A 90 3.31 -9.27 -9.71
C SER A 90 4.46 -9.33 -10.71
N ASN A 91 4.17 -9.37 -12.01
CA ASN A 91 5.21 -9.41 -13.05
C ASN A 91 6.03 -8.12 -13.07
N ASN A 92 5.35 -6.98 -12.97
CA ASN A 92 5.97 -5.66 -12.89
C ASN A 92 6.97 -5.58 -11.73
N LEU A 93 6.53 -6.01 -10.54
CA LEU A 93 7.36 -5.98 -9.35
C LEU A 93 8.51 -6.99 -9.41
N TYR A 94 8.27 -8.16 -10.00
CA TYR A 94 9.31 -9.16 -10.24
C TYR A 94 10.39 -8.64 -11.21
N GLU A 95 10.00 -8.09 -12.36
CA GLU A 95 10.93 -7.54 -13.36
C GLU A 95 11.73 -6.37 -12.78
N ALA A 96 11.07 -5.45 -12.08
CA ALA A 96 11.71 -4.28 -11.47
C ALA A 96 12.72 -4.64 -10.38
N THR A 97 12.56 -5.79 -9.70
CA THR A 97 13.43 -6.20 -8.59
C THR A 97 14.40 -7.32 -8.94
N SER A 98 14.32 -7.94 -10.13
CA SER A 98 15.16 -9.09 -10.51
C SER A 98 16.41 -8.73 -11.30
N ASN A 99 16.49 -7.53 -11.89
CA ASN A 99 17.54 -7.21 -12.85
C ASN A 99 18.88 -6.75 -12.24
N GLY A 100 19.04 -6.78 -10.91
CA GLY A 100 20.29 -6.36 -10.26
C GLY A 100 20.68 -4.91 -10.56
N SER A 101 19.74 -4.09 -11.03
CA SER A 101 19.96 -2.66 -11.21
C SER A 101 20.03 -1.98 -9.84
N ASP A 102 20.98 -1.06 -9.68
CA ASP A 102 21.15 -0.27 -8.46
C ASP A 102 19.92 0.61 -8.15
N SER A 103 19.01 0.78 -9.11
CA SER A 103 17.71 1.44 -8.95
C SER A 103 16.56 0.55 -9.40
N VAL A 104 15.50 0.51 -8.57
CA VAL A 104 14.19 -0.06 -8.92
C VAL A 104 13.31 1.10 -9.38
N GLU A 105 12.80 1.04 -10.61
CA GLU A 105 11.96 2.10 -11.19
C GLU A 105 10.60 1.57 -11.64
N PHE A 106 9.56 2.33 -11.31
CA PHE A 106 8.18 2.07 -11.72
C PHE A 106 7.71 3.23 -12.59
N THR A 107 7.60 3.02 -13.90
CA THR A 107 7.17 4.04 -14.86
C THR A 107 5.74 3.78 -15.33
N GLU A 108 4.98 4.85 -15.61
CA GLU A 108 3.65 4.72 -16.19
C GLU A 108 3.69 4.06 -17.59
N ASP A 109 4.78 4.26 -18.34
CA ASP A 109 4.98 3.63 -19.64
C ASP A 109 5.16 2.11 -19.54
N ALA A 110 5.92 1.62 -18.53
CA ALA A 110 6.06 0.19 -18.29
C ALA A 110 4.71 -0.45 -17.90
N LEU A 111 3.93 0.23 -17.06
CA LEU A 111 2.57 -0.21 -16.70
C LEU A 111 1.67 -0.29 -17.94
N ARG A 112 1.62 0.78 -18.75
CA ARG A 112 0.80 0.83 -19.99
C ARG A 112 1.22 -0.26 -20.97
N GLY A 113 2.52 -0.44 -21.19
CA GLY A 113 3.04 -1.50 -22.05
C GLY A 113 2.64 -2.91 -21.58
N GLN A 114 2.62 -3.18 -20.28
CA GLN A 114 2.14 -4.46 -19.74
C GLN A 114 0.63 -4.61 -19.88
N LEU A 115 -0.17 -3.56 -19.69
CA LEU A 115 -1.62 -3.60 -19.92
C LEU A 115 -1.93 -3.92 -21.39
N ASP A 116 -1.25 -3.25 -22.32
CA ASP A 116 -1.44 -3.43 -23.76
C ASP A 116 -1.03 -4.84 -24.20
N LYS A 117 0.11 -5.35 -23.68
CA LYS A 117 0.60 -6.72 -23.94
C LYS A 117 -0.37 -7.79 -23.44
N ASN A 118 -1.11 -7.52 -22.37
CA ASN A 118 -2.12 -8.43 -21.83
C ASN A 118 -3.53 -8.13 -22.39
N HIS A 119 -3.65 -7.27 -23.40
CA HIS A 119 -4.92 -6.90 -24.05
C HIS A 119 -5.98 -6.38 -23.06
N VAL A 120 -5.57 -5.72 -21.98
CA VAL A 120 -6.47 -5.12 -21.01
C VAL A 120 -7.03 -3.82 -21.60
N THR A 121 -8.35 -3.72 -21.76
CA THR A 121 -9.01 -2.48 -22.15
C THR A 121 -9.21 -1.55 -20.95
N TYR A 122 -8.89 -0.26 -21.13
CA TYR A 122 -9.02 0.78 -20.10
C TYR A 122 -9.09 2.19 -20.72
N LYS A 123 -9.66 3.14 -19.98
CA LYS A 123 -9.59 4.58 -20.28
C LYS A 123 -8.43 5.26 -19.57
N THR A 124 -8.27 4.99 -18.28
CA THR A 124 -7.18 5.53 -17.47
C THR A 124 -6.65 4.48 -16.49
N THR A 125 -5.37 4.60 -16.14
CA THR A 125 -4.68 3.69 -15.23
C THR A 125 -3.67 4.46 -14.38
N ALA A 126 -3.33 3.92 -13.21
CA ALA A 126 -2.27 4.45 -12.36
C ALA A 126 -1.73 3.36 -11.42
N GLN A 127 -0.59 3.62 -10.77
CA GLN A 127 0.02 2.72 -9.80
C GLN A 127 0.46 3.49 -8.56
N ASN A 128 0.25 2.89 -7.39
CA ASN A 128 0.92 3.28 -6.16
C ASN A 128 1.93 2.18 -5.78
N VAL A 129 3.11 2.60 -5.34
CA VAL A 129 4.14 1.69 -4.83
C VAL A 129 4.63 2.19 -3.47
N GLY A 130 4.89 1.27 -2.56
CA GLY A 130 5.53 1.54 -1.27
C GLY A 130 6.64 0.53 -1.02
N TYR A 131 7.73 0.98 -0.41
CA TYR A 131 8.90 0.17 -0.10
C TYR A 131 9.21 0.21 1.40
N ALA A 132 9.67 -0.92 1.95
CA ALA A 132 10.09 -1.08 3.33
C ALA A 132 8.99 -0.76 4.36
N PHE A 133 7.76 -1.17 4.07
CA PHE A 133 6.63 -1.08 5.01
C PHE A 133 6.39 -2.44 5.69
N ASN A 134 6.27 -2.42 7.01
CA ASN A 134 5.98 -3.63 7.79
C ASN A 134 4.49 -3.98 7.82
N ASP A 135 3.61 -2.99 7.62
CA ASP A 135 2.17 -3.15 7.76
C ASP A 135 1.34 -2.23 6.84
N VAL A 136 0.14 -2.71 6.48
CA VAL A 136 -0.80 -1.99 5.60
C VAL A 136 -1.26 -0.64 6.19
N PRO A 137 -1.60 -0.50 7.49
CA PRO A 137 -1.98 0.80 8.05
C PRO A 137 -0.92 1.89 7.88
N THR A 138 0.36 1.57 8.10
CA THR A 138 1.46 2.54 7.90
C THR A 138 1.64 2.88 6.42
N LEU A 139 1.58 1.89 5.52
CA LEU A 139 1.62 2.11 4.08
C LEU A 139 0.48 3.02 3.59
N ILE A 140 -0.76 2.69 3.95
CA ILE A 140 -1.95 3.47 3.56
C ILE A 140 -1.87 4.88 4.13
N HIS A 141 -1.39 5.05 5.36
CA HIS A 141 -1.18 6.38 5.93
C HIS A 141 -0.17 7.19 5.10
N SER A 142 0.95 6.60 4.68
CA SER A 142 1.93 7.27 3.81
C SER A 142 1.34 7.68 2.47
N TRP A 143 0.61 6.79 1.79
CA TRP A 143 -0.06 7.12 0.53
C TRP A 143 -1.17 8.16 0.69
N MET A 144 -1.95 8.09 1.77
CA MET A 144 -3.01 9.06 2.08
C MET A 144 -2.50 10.46 2.41
N ASN A 145 -1.22 10.61 2.78
CA ASN A 145 -0.57 11.89 3.05
C ASN A 145 0.43 12.31 1.94
N SER A 146 0.30 11.72 0.75
CA SER A 146 0.99 12.15 -0.46
C SER A 146 -0.04 12.48 -1.52
N ASP A 147 -0.07 13.73 -2.02
CA ASP A 147 -1.16 14.19 -2.90
C ASP A 147 -1.35 13.31 -4.14
N ILE A 148 -0.26 12.88 -4.78
CA ILE A 148 -0.31 12.00 -5.96
C ILE A 148 -0.92 10.64 -5.60
N HIS A 149 -0.38 9.96 -4.59
CA HIS A 149 -0.85 8.63 -4.19
C HIS A 149 -2.29 8.64 -3.66
N ARG A 150 -2.63 9.66 -2.87
CA ARG A 150 -3.97 9.90 -2.33
C ARG A 150 -4.98 10.13 -3.45
N SER A 151 -4.61 10.93 -4.47
CA SER A 151 -5.50 11.21 -5.60
C SER A 151 -5.88 9.94 -6.37
N ARG A 152 -4.95 8.96 -6.45
CA ARG A 152 -5.17 7.66 -7.09
C ARG A 152 -6.10 6.76 -6.24
N LEU A 153 -5.80 6.61 -4.94
CA LEU A 153 -6.65 5.85 -3.99
C LEU A 153 -8.11 6.35 -3.98
N LEU A 154 -8.29 7.67 -4.02
CA LEU A 154 -9.59 8.33 -3.91
C LEU A 154 -10.15 8.81 -5.25
N ASN A 155 -9.62 8.31 -6.38
CA ASN A 155 -10.14 8.69 -7.68
C ASN A 155 -11.53 8.06 -7.89
N SER A 156 -12.51 8.89 -8.21
CA SER A 156 -13.89 8.45 -8.46
C SER A 156 -14.07 7.76 -9.81
N LYS A 157 -13.10 7.88 -10.73
CA LYS A 157 -13.16 7.28 -12.06
C LYS A 157 -12.77 5.80 -12.06
N TYR A 158 -11.87 5.39 -11.18
CA TYR A 158 -11.44 4.00 -11.09
C TYR A 158 -12.57 3.11 -10.54
N ASP A 159 -12.68 1.92 -11.11
CA ASP A 159 -13.66 0.89 -10.76
C ASP A 159 -13.02 -0.48 -10.48
N GLU A 160 -11.77 -0.69 -10.89
CA GLU A 160 -11.00 -1.90 -10.64
C GLU A 160 -9.62 -1.60 -10.02
N MET A 161 -9.08 -2.58 -9.29
CA MET A 161 -7.71 -2.57 -8.79
C MET A 161 -7.10 -3.97 -8.80
N GLY A 162 -5.77 -4.04 -8.83
CA GLY A 162 -5.01 -5.27 -8.61
C GLY A 162 -3.60 -4.92 -8.17
N GLY A 163 -2.99 -5.75 -7.34
CA GLY A 163 -1.75 -5.43 -6.67
C GLY A 163 -0.96 -6.68 -6.32
N ASP A 164 0.21 -6.45 -5.73
CA ASP A 164 1.08 -7.51 -5.23
C ASP A 164 1.93 -7.05 -4.04
N VAL A 165 2.36 -8.00 -3.21
CA VAL A 165 3.24 -7.78 -2.06
C VAL A 165 4.38 -8.79 -2.09
N MET A 166 5.59 -8.33 -2.42
CA MET A 166 6.79 -9.16 -2.41
C MET A 166 8.05 -8.32 -2.21
N ARG A 167 9.13 -8.94 -1.71
CA ARG A 167 10.48 -8.34 -1.62
C ARG A 167 10.52 -6.93 -1.00
N ASP A 168 9.75 -6.73 0.08
CA ASP A 168 9.58 -5.44 0.80
C ASP A 168 8.81 -4.35 0.06
N TYR A 169 8.19 -4.69 -1.07
CA TYR A 169 7.33 -3.79 -1.83
C TYR A 169 5.86 -4.14 -1.68
N TYR A 170 5.04 -3.10 -1.73
CA TYR A 170 3.61 -3.15 -1.95
C TYR A 170 3.31 -2.39 -3.24
N SER A 171 2.62 -3.01 -4.17
CA SER A 171 2.21 -2.42 -5.45
C SER A 171 0.69 -2.51 -5.60
N LEU A 172 0.05 -1.43 -6.01
CA LEU A 172 -1.38 -1.38 -6.26
C LEU A 172 -1.67 -0.59 -7.54
N ILE A 173 -2.18 -1.28 -8.55
CA ILE A 173 -2.63 -0.73 -9.83
C ILE A 173 -4.13 -0.41 -9.73
N PHE A 174 -4.53 0.72 -10.29
CA PHE A 174 -5.90 1.19 -10.38
C PHE A 174 -6.30 1.33 -11.85
N LEU A 175 -7.54 0.99 -12.19
CA LEU A 175 -8.03 1.01 -13.57
C LEU A 175 -9.43 1.63 -13.64
N GLU A 176 -9.66 2.42 -14.68
CA GLU A 176 -10.98 2.83 -15.17
C GLU A 176 -11.25 2.08 -16.48
N LYS A 177 -12.29 1.25 -16.50
CA LYS A 177 -12.73 0.56 -17.72
C LYS A 177 -13.26 1.50 -18.82
#